data_AF-A0A645D6Q4-F1
#
_entry.id   AF-A0A645D6Q4-F1
#
_cell.length_a   1.000
_cell.length_b   1.000
_cell.length_c   1.000
_cell.angle_alpha   90.00
_cell.angle_beta   90.00
_cell.angle_gamma   90.00
#
_symmetry.space_group_name_H-M   'P 1'
#
loop_
_entity.id
_entity.type
_entity.pdbx_description
1 polymer ?
#
loop_
_entity_poly.entity_id
_entity_poly.type
_entity_poly.pdbx_seq_one_letter_code
_entity_poly.pdbx_strand_id
1 'polypeptide(L)'
;MQYRQFPLGTPATDVVQWLRRRPEKSATLLVTHKNLRQLNTRFYAECTDFQLARPLPSFEDFRSRALQDSTRLGKKLPELSEAQWRMGYEQHRSSLLDALDGALKDHLLQSGAVSAREWDQVQHDLVFIHDRLMDEDIAIRALARSEWTSYHPKVERLMSRGMAPAKLFEAIQALLPEGERFSLLATVNKPVASRVYAPAVESTSQIETRIP
;
A
#
# COMPACT_ATOMS: atom_id res chain seq x y z
N MET A 1 -28.09 3.32 -2.53
CA MET A 1 -27.29 4.48 -2.99
C MET A 1 -27.66 4.76 -4.43
N GLN A 2 -28.33 5.87 -4.71
CA GLN A 2 -28.45 6.36 -6.09
C GLN A 2 -27.24 7.26 -6.37
N TYR A 3 -26.50 6.93 -7.43
CA TYR A 3 -25.43 7.80 -7.92
C TYR A 3 -26.06 8.93 -8.74
N ARG A 4 -25.81 10.18 -8.36
CA ARG A 4 -26.15 11.34 -9.17
C ARG A 4 -24.93 11.70 -10.00
N GLN A 5 -25.01 11.56 -11.32
CA GLN A 5 -24.01 12.11 -12.22
C GLN A 5 -24.20 13.63 -12.29
N PHE A 6 -23.10 14.36 -12.15
CA PHE A 6 -23.06 15.80 -12.35
C PHE A 6 -22.58 16.09 -13.77
N PRO A 7 -23.26 16.97 -14.53
CA PRO A 7 -22.79 17.40 -15.85
C PRO A 7 -21.38 18.01 -15.78
N LEU A 8 -20.63 17.85 -16.87
CA LEU A 8 -19.34 18.52 -17.03
C LEU A 8 -19.53 20.04 -16.89
N GLY A 9 -18.73 20.70 -16.04
CA GLY A 9 -18.84 22.13 -15.75
C GLY A 9 -19.61 22.49 -14.48
N THR A 10 -20.11 21.51 -13.72
CA THR A 10 -20.71 21.76 -12.40
C THR A 10 -19.68 22.39 -11.45
N PRO A 11 -19.96 23.55 -10.83
CA PRO A 11 -19.05 24.19 -9.89
C PRO A 11 -18.68 23.26 -8.74
N ALA A 12 -17.38 23.21 -8.40
CA ALA A 12 -16.89 22.35 -7.32
C ALA A 12 -17.58 22.62 -5.98
N THR A 13 -18.02 23.86 -5.74
CA THR A 13 -18.79 24.26 -4.56
C THR A 13 -20.14 23.55 -4.45
N ASP A 14 -20.80 23.25 -5.57
CA ASP A 14 -22.11 22.60 -5.58
C ASP A 14 -21.99 21.10 -5.37
N VAL A 15 -20.94 20.49 -5.93
CA VAL A 15 -20.56 19.10 -5.65
C VAL A 15 -20.20 18.94 -4.18
N VAL A 16 -19.42 19.87 -3.62
CA VAL A 16 -19.03 19.88 -2.20
C VAL A 16 -20.23 20.16 -1.28
N GLN A 17 -21.15 21.05 -1.63
CA GLN A 17 -22.39 21.25 -0.88
C GLN A 17 -23.28 20.00 -0.91
N TRP A 18 -23.41 19.34 -2.06
CA TRP A 18 -24.15 18.09 -2.18
C TRP A 18 -23.54 16.99 -1.31
N LEU A 19 -22.21 16.83 -1.34
CA LEU A 19 -21.49 15.90 -0.45
C LEU A 19 -21.67 16.24 1.04
N ARG A 20 -21.60 17.54 1.39
CA ARG A 20 -21.78 18.04 2.77
C ARG A 20 -23.20 17.85 3.29
N ARG A 21 -24.22 17.86 2.43
CA ARG A 21 -25.63 17.61 2.80
C ARG A 21 -25.93 16.14 3.12
N ARG A 22 -24.96 15.23 2.94
CA ARG A 22 -25.03 13.75 3.05
C ARG A 22 -25.98 13.12 2.02
N PRO A 23 -25.61 12.03 1.35
CA PRO A 23 -26.60 11.10 0.85
C PRO A 23 -27.22 10.37 2.04
N GLU A 24 -28.54 10.43 2.10
CA GLU A 24 -29.41 9.67 2.98
C GLU A 24 -29.06 8.18 2.96
N LYS A 25 -28.97 7.59 4.16
CA LYS A 25 -28.93 6.14 4.47
C LYS A 25 -28.14 5.26 3.48
N SER A 26 -27.04 4.67 3.96
CA SER A 26 -26.43 3.48 3.35
C SER A 26 -27.52 2.49 2.95
N ALA A 27 -27.42 1.89 1.76
CA ALA A 27 -28.40 0.91 1.29
C ALA A 27 -28.61 -0.12 2.40
N THR A 28 -29.83 -0.22 2.93
CA THR A 28 -30.16 -1.23 3.93
C THR A 28 -30.13 -2.57 3.24
N LEU A 29 -29.04 -3.32 3.44
CA LEU A 29 -28.90 -4.67 2.92
C LEU A 29 -29.67 -5.61 3.86
N LEU A 30 -30.69 -6.28 3.33
CA LEU A 30 -31.38 -7.32 4.09
C LEU A 30 -30.40 -8.49 4.30
N VAL A 31 -30.01 -8.70 5.56
CA VAL A 31 -29.17 -9.83 5.94
C VAL A 31 -30.03 -11.08 5.99
N THR A 32 -29.66 -12.09 5.20
CA THR A 32 -30.30 -13.40 5.13
C THR A 32 -29.22 -14.48 5.28
N HIS A 33 -29.60 -15.70 5.64
CA HIS A 33 -28.65 -16.81 5.73
C HIS A 33 -27.91 -17.09 4.40
N LYS A 34 -28.52 -16.75 3.25
CA LYS A 34 -27.92 -16.96 1.92
C LYS A 34 -26.83 -15.96 1.56
N ASN A 35 -26.92 -14.72 2.05
CA ASN A 35 -25.97 -13.65 1.73
C ASN A 35 -25.04 -13.27 2.89
N LEU A 36 -25.27 -13.78 4.10
CA LEU A 36 -24.50 -13.45 5.30
C LEU A 36 -22.99 -13.62 5.13
N ARG A 37 -22.55 -14.73 4.52
CA ARG A 37 -21.11 -14.99 4.29
C ARG A 37 -20.49 -13.91 3.40
N GLN A 38 -21.11 -13.63 2.26
CA GLN A 38 -20.63 -12.64 1.31
C GLN A 38 -20.62 -11.22 1.92
N LEU A 39 -21.66 -10.89 2.69
CA LEU A 39 -21.76 -9.61 3.40
C LEU A 39 -20.66 -9.46 4.46
N ASN A 40 -20.40 -10.50 5.26
CA ASN A 40 -19.32 -10.50 6.26
C ASN A 40 -17.94 -10.37 5.60
N THR A 41 -17.68 -11.11 4.51
CA THR A 41 -16.41 -11.01 3.78
C THR A 41 -16.21 -9.60 3.24
N ARG A 42 -17.23 -9.00 2.63
CA ARG A 42 -17.16 -7.62 2.12
C ARG A 42 -16.96 -6.61 3.24
N PHE A 43 -17.69 -6.74 4.34
CA PHE A 43 -17.56 -5.85 5.49
C PHE A 43 -16.15 -5.91 6.10
N TYR A 44 -15.61 -7.12 6.26
CA TYR A 44 -14.25 -7.32 6.74
C TYR A 44 -13.22 -6.67 5.80
N ALA A 45 -13.33 -6.92 4.48
CA ALA A 45 -12.43 -6.31 3.49
C ALA A 45 -12.47 -4.78 3.54
N GLU A 46 -13.66 -4.16 3.60
CA GLU A 46 -13.77 -2.70 3.69
C GLU A 46 -13.26 -2.16 5.04
N CYS A 47 -13.38 -2.92 6.13
CA CYS A 47 -12.78 -2.54 7.42
C CYS A 47 -11.25 -2.62 7.40
N THR A 48 -10.69 -3.68 6.80
CA THR A 48 -9.25 -3.84 6.61
C THR A 48 -8.70 -2.74 5.72
N ASP A 49 -9.35 -2.47 4.59
CA ASP A 49 -9.00 -1.36 3.70
C ASP A 49 -9.03 -0.03 4.44
N PHE A 50 -10.09 0.22 5.22
CA PHE A 50 -10.20 1.44 6.01
C PHE A 50 -9.05 1.57 7.02
N GLN A 51 -8.64 0.49 7.68
CA GLN A 51 -7.52 0.51 8.62
C GLN A 51 -6.19 0.76 7.91
N LEU A 52 -5.93 0.06 6.81
CA LEU A 52 -4.70 0.18 6.02
C LEU A 52 -4.60 1.52 5.26
N ALA A 53 -5.73 2.14 4.93
CA ALA A 53 -5.77 3.45 4.32
C ALA A 53 -5.35 4.58 5.28
N ARG A 54 -5.30 4.34 6.60
CA ARG A 54 -4.87 5.35 7.58
C ARG A 54 -3.39 5.67 7.43
N PRO A 55 -2.96 6.90 7.78
CA PRO A 55 -1.53 7.21 7.83
C PRO A 55 -0.81 6.31 8.83
N LEU A 56 0.40 5.88 8.48
CA LEU A 56 1.30 5.22 9.40
C LEU A 56 1.51 6.15 10.62
N PRO A 57 1.41 5.62 11.85
CA PRO A 57 1.68 6.43 13.04
C PRO A 57 3.14 6.88 13.03
N SER A 58 3.42 8.07 13.54
CA SER A 58 4.80 8.47 13.81
C SER A 58 5.40 7.62 14.94
N PHE A 59 6.72 7.62 15.07
CA PHE A 59 7.40 6.98 16.19
C PHE A 59 6.88 7.45 17.55
N GLU A 60 6.65 8.76 17.70
CA GLU A 60 6.11 9.36 18.94
C GLU A 60 4.65 8.96 19.19
N ASP A 61 3.82 8.88 18.14
CA ASP A 61 2.44 8.40 18.25
C ASP A 61 2.39 6.92 18.65
N PHE A 62 3.27 6.10 18.07
CA PHE A 62 3.39 4.69 18.42
C PHE A 62 3.77 4.51 19.89
N ARG A 63 4.82 5.23 20.33
CA ARG A 63 5.31 5.17 21.71
C ARG A 63 4.26 5.66 22.71
N SER A 64 3.64 6.80 22.44
CA SER A 64 2.62 7.38 23.33
C SER A 64 1.39 6.46 23.48
N ARG A 65 0.92 5.84 22.38
CA ARG A 65 -0.18 4.86 22.42
C ARG A 65 0.19 3.62 23.23
N ALA A 66 1.40 3.07 23.04
CA ALA A 66 1.85 1.90 23.79
C ALA A 66 1.91 2.16 25.31
N LEU A 67 2.32 3.36 25.72
CA LEU A 67 2.32 3.79 27.12
C LEU A 67 0.90 3.98 27.65
N GLN A 68 0.03 4.66 26.91
CA GLN A 68 -1.38 4.84 27.28
C GLN A 68 -2.11 3.50 27.45
N ASP A 69 -1.86 2.54 26.55
CA ASP A 69 -2.44 1.20 26.64
C ASP A 69 -1.95 0.44 27.86
N SER A 70 -0.66 0.55 28.19
CA SER A 70 -0.08 -0.06 29.38
C SER A 70 -0.71 0.51 30.66
N THR A 71 -0.90 1.84 30.74
CA THR A 71 -1.61 2.50 31.85
C THR A 71 -3.06 2.04 31.94
N ARG A 72 -3.79 2.00 30.82
CA ARG A 72 -5.20 1.58 30.78
C ARG A 72 -5.39 0.13 31.23
N LEU A 73 -4.44 -0.74 30.92
CA LEU A 73 -4.47 -2.16 31.29
C LEU A 73 -3.91 -2.42 32.70
N GLY A 74 -3.51 -1.38 33.45
CA GLY A 74 -2.90 -1.52 34.77
C GLY A 74 -1.55 -2.26 34.75
N LYS A 75 -0.89 -2.32 33.58
CA LYS A 75 0.40 -2.99 33.42
C LYS A 75 1.53 -2.04 33.81
N LYS A 76 2.62 -2.61 34.35
CA LYS A 76 3.86 -1.85 34.58
C LYS A 76 4.32 -1.25 33.24
N LEU A 77 4.70 0.03 33.26
CA LEU A 77 5.21 0.71 32.08
C LEU A 77 6.48 0.00 31.56
N PRO A 78 6.64 -0.16 30.24
CA PRO A 78 7.82 -0.79 29.67
C PRO A 78 9.07 0.05 29.95
N GLU A 79 10.07 -0.54 30.59
CA GLU A 79 11.42 0.04 30.76
C GLU A 79 12.28 -0.36 29.55
N LEU A 80 11.93 0.17 28.37
CA LEU A 80 12.66 -0.09 27.12
C LEU A 80 13.62 1.06 26.81
N SER A 81 14.81 0.72 26.30
CA SER A 81 15.76 1.70 25.75
C SER A 81 15.21 2.33 24.46
N GLU A 82 15.77 3.47 24.05
CA GLU A 82 15.36 4.12 22.80
C GLU A 82 15.58 3.21 21.57
N ALA A 83 16.70 2.49 21.53
CA ALA A 83 16.99 1.54 20.47
C ALA A 83 15.94 0.42 20.39
N GLN A 84 15.49 -0.10 21.54
CA GLN A 84 14.42 -1.11 21.59
C GLN A 84 13.08 -0.55 21.12
N TRP A 85 12.74 0.69 21.50
CA TRP A 85 11.55 1.36 20.98
C TRP A 85 11.60 1.52 19.47
N ARG A 86 12.74 1.97 18.91
CA ARG A 86 12.91 2.15 17.46
C ARG A 86 12.78 0.84 16.70
N MET A 87 13.38 -0.23 17.23
CA MET A 87 13.27 -1.57 16.66
C MET A 87 11.80 -2.06 16.64
N GLY A 88 11.07 -1.90 17.75
CA GLY A 88 9.66 -2.28 17.81
C GLY A 88 8.77 -1.45 16.87
N TYR A 89 9.07 -0.17 16.72
CA TYR A 89 8.39 0.69 15.74
C TYR A 89 8.66 0.24 14.30
N GLU A 90 9.92 -0.06 13.96
CA GLU A 90 10.26 -0.50 12.61
C GLU A 90 9.60 -1.83 12.25
N GLN A 91 9.56 -2.77 13.20
CA GLN A 91 8.83 -4.02 13.03
C GLN A 91 7.33 -3.80 12.82
N HIS A 92 6.73 -2.87 13.59
CA HIS A 92 5.32 -2.51 13.42
C HIS A 92 5.06 -1.85 12.05
N ARG A 93 5.93 -0.95 11.62
CA ARG A 93 5.87 -0.27 10.32
C ARG A 93 5.96 -1.27 9.18
N SER A 94 6.96 -2.15 9.20
CA SER A 94 7.14 -3.23 8.21
C SER A 94 5.89 -4.10 8.13
N SER A 95 5.37 -4.56 9.27
CA SER A 95 4.17 -5.40 9.30
C SER A 95 2.93 -4.72 8.68
N LEU A 96 2.78 -3.40 8.87
CA LEU A 96 1.69 -2.65 8.23
C LEU A 96 1.90 -2.50 6.72
N LEU A 97 3.13 -2.29 6.28
CA LEU A 97 3.46 -2.22 4.85
C LEU A 97 3.25 -3.57 4.15
N ASP A 98 3.65 -4.68 4.79
CA ASP A 98 3.43 -6.02 4.24
C ASP A 98 1.93 -6.34 4.11
N ALA A 99 1.14 -5.98 5.13
CA ALA A 99 -0.32 -6.13 5.09
C ALA A 99 -0.95 -5.25 3.99
N LEU A 100 -0.42 -4.05 3.79
CA LEU A 100 -0.84 -3.13 2.74
C LEU A 100 -0.52 -3.68 1.35
N ASP A 101 0.69 -4.19 1.11
CA ASP A 101 1.07 -4.84 -0.14
C ASP A 101 0.19 -6.06 -0.43
N GLY A 102 -0.11 -6.88 0.58
CA GLY A 102 -1.05 -7.99 0.48
C GLY A 102 -2.45 -7.54 0.03
N ALA A 103 -2.99 -6.50 0.66
CA ALA A 103 -4.29 -5.95 0.28
C ALA A 103 -4.27 -5.36 -1.14
N LEU A 104 -3.20 -4.65 -1.52
CA LEU A 104 -3.02 -4.10 -2.87
C LEU A 104 -2.96 -5.21 -3.93
N LYS A 105 -2.31 -6.33 -3.61
CA LYS A 105 -2.26 -7.53 -4.45
C LYS A 105 -3.65 -8.13 -4.64
N ASP A 106 -4.45 -8.22 -3.58
CA ASP A 106 -5.84 -8.70 -3.65
C ASP A 106 -6.73 -7.76 -4.49
N HIS A 107 -6.59 -6.44 -4.33
CA HIS A 107 -7.33 -5.46 -5.14
C HIS A 107 -6.92 -5.51 -6.61
N LEU A 108 -5.63 -5.73 -6.90
CA LEU A 108 -5.15 -5.91 -8.27
C LEU A 108 -5.81 -7.13 -8.92
N LEU A 109 -5.86 -8.28 -8.22
CA LEU A 109 -6.55 -9.48 -8.68
C LEU A 109 -8.03 -9.22 -8.98
N GLN A 110 -8.71 -8.53 -8.07
CA GLN A 110 -10.15 -8.22 -8.20
C GLN A 110 -10.44 -7.18 -9.29
N SER A 111 -9.46 -6.33 -9.63
CA SER A 111 -9.64 -5.28 -10.64
C SER A 111 -9.79 -5.82 -12.07
N GLY A 112 -9.30 -7.03 -12.33
CA GLY A 112 -9.23 -7.60 -13.68
C GLY A 112 -8.24 -6.88 -14.62
N ALA A 113 -7.38 -6.01 -14.07
CA ALA A 113 -6.38 -5.27 -14.85
C ALA A 113 -5.25 -6.16 -15.40
N VAL A 114 -5.10 -7.37 -14.86
CA VAL A 114 -4.07 -8.34 -15.24
C VAL A 114 -4.77 -9.66 -15.56
N SER A 115 -4.48 -10.26 -16.71
CA SER A 115 -5.04 -11.57 -17.05
C SER A 115 -4.47 -12.68 -16.16
N ALA A 116 -5.16 -13.82 -16.07
CA ALA A 116 -4.67 -14.96 -15.27
C ALA A 116 -3.28 -15.44 -15.75
N ARG A 117 -3.03 -15.40 -17.06
CA ARG A 117 -1.73 -15.79 -17.63
C ARG A 117 -0.62 -14.81 -17.24
N GLU A 118 -0.88 -13.51 -17.35
CA GLU A 118 0.09 -12.48 -16.95
C GLU A 118 0.35 -12.54 -15.45
N TRP A 119 -0.70 -12.81 -14.64
CA TRP A 119 -0.58 -12.96 -13.20
C TRP A 119 0.41 -14.04 -12.79
N ASP A 120 0.29 -15.24 -13.38
CA ASP A 120 1.18 -16.36 -13.07
C ASP A 120 2.65 -16.04 -13.31
N GLN A 121 2.95 -15.16 -14.28
CA GLN A 121 4.29 -14.74 -14.62
C GLN A 121 4.86 -13.69 -13.66
N VAL A 122 4.03 -12.78 -13.14
CA VAL A 122 4.51 -11.59 -12.42
C VAL A 122 4.24 -11.60 -10.92
N GLN A 123 3.37 -12.47 -10.41
CA GLN A 123 2.84 -12.39 -9.03
C GLN A 123 3.88 -12.40 -7.90
N HIS A 124 5.08 -12.90 -8.17
CA HIS A 124 6.18 -13.00 -7.21
C HIS A 124 7.13 -11.79 -7.25
N ASP A 125 7.14 -11.04 -8.34
CA ASP A 125 8.05 -9.92 -8.58
C ASP A 125 7.33 -8.56 -8.65
N LEU A 126 6.08 -8.50 -8.16
CA LEU A 126 5.31 -7.26 -8.14
C LEU A 126 5.89 -6.26 -7.15
N VAL A 127 6.02 -5.01 -7.61
CA VAL A 127 6.41 -3.88 -6.78
C VAL A 127 5.27 -2.87 -6.72
N PHE A 128 4.80 -2.58 -5.51
CA PHE A 128 3.78 -1.57 -5.26
C PHE A 128 4.45 -0.27 -4.80
N ILE A 129 4.10 0.86 -5.42
CA ILE A 129 4.61 2.19 -5.05
C ILE A 129 3.44 3.10 -4.69
N HIS A 130 3.50 3.67 -3.48
CA HIS A 130 2.44 4.50 -2.90
C HIS A 130 2.99 5.47 -1.85
N ASP A 131 2.15 6.41 -1.43
CA ASP A 131 2.50 7.51 -0.51
C ASP A 131 2.79 7.10 0.94
N ARG A 132 2.66 5.81 1.29
CA ARG A 132 3.07 5.29 2.61
C ARG A 132 4.53 4.86 2.71
N LEU A 133 5.23 4.78 1.58
CA LEU A 133 6.64 4.38 1.56
C LEU A 133 7.54 5.57 1.90
N MET A 134 8.62 5.31 2.62
CA MET A 134 9.73 6.24 2.73
C MET A 134 10.58 6.18 1.46
N ASP A 135 11.36 7.24 1.21
CA ASP A 135 12.26 7.31 0.06
C ASP A 135 13.23 6.12 0.01
N GLU A 136 13.70 5.66 1.19
CA GLU A 136 14.55 4.48 1.31
C GLU A 136 13.82 3.19 0.92
N ASP A 137 12.55 3.00 1.32
CA ASP A 137 11.76 1.84 0.90
C ASP A 137 11.56 1.84 -0.62
N ILE A 138 11.32 3.01 -1.20
CA ILE A 138 11.16 3.19 -2.66
C ILE A 138 12.46 2.84 -3.38
N ALA A 139 13.60 3.28 -2.85
CA ALA A 139 14.91 2.95 -3.41
C ALA A 139 15.20 1.45 -3.33
N ILE A 140 14.96 0.82 -2.17
CA ILE A 140 15.12 -0.63 -2.00
C ILE A 140 14.26 -1.40 -3.02
N ARG A 141 12.99 -1.03 -3.16
CA ARG A 141 12.07 -1.63 -4.13
C ARG A 141 12.53 -1.42 -5.57
N ALA A 142 13.01 -0.21 -5.90
CA ALA A 142 13.49 0.10 -7.24
C ALA A 142 14.76 -0.69 -7.62
N LEU A 143 15.60 -0.97 -6.63
CA LEU A 143 16.88 -1.65 -6.82
C LEU A 143 16.82 -3.15 -6.57
N ALA A 144 15.63 -3.74 -6.37
CA ALA A 144 15.48 -5.15 -6.02
C ALA A 144 16.09 -6.14 -7.03
N ARG A 145 16.36 -5.70 -8.26
CA ARG A 145 17.00 -6.48 -9.35
C ARG A 145 18.38 -5.96 -9.74
N SER A 146 18.94 -5.04 -8.96
CA SER A 146 20.22 -4.39 -9.23
C SER A 146 21.25 -4.74 -8.16
N GLU A 147 22.53 -4.69 -8.52
CA GLU A 147 23.65 -4.77 -7.57
C GLU A 147 23.82 -3.47 -6.75
N TRP A 148 23.12 -2.40 -7.13
CA TRP A 148 23.18 -1.13 -6.42
C TRP A 148 22.32 -1.15 -5.16
N THR A 149 22.76 -0.41 -4.15
CA THR A 149 22.00 -0.20 -2.91
C THR A 149 21.46 1.23 -2.83
N SER A 150 20.59 1.50 -1.85
CA SER A 150 20.07 2.85 -1.57
C SER A 150 21.18 3.88 -1.31
N TYR A 151 22.36 3.43 -0.88
CA TYR A 151 23.55 4.24 -0.62
C TYR A 151 24.36 4.61 -1.88
N HIS A 152 23.96 4.14 -3.06
CA HIS A 152 24.68 4.49 -4.29
C HIS A 152 24.56 6.02 -4.52
N PRO A 153 25.65 6.76 -4.80
CA PRO A 153 25.64 8.24 -4.80
C PRO A 153 24.61 8.88 -5.73
N LYS A 154 24.31 8.24 -6.86
CA LYS A 154 23.26 8.72 -7.78
C LYS A 154 21.85 8.57 -7.21
N VAL A 155 21.61 7.54 -6.41
CA VAL A 155 20.32 7.22 -5.78
C VAL A 155 20.09 8.15 -4.60
N GLU A 156 21.09 8.34 -3.72
CA GLU A 156 21.02 9.32 -2.62
C GLU A 156 20.71 10.74 -3.11
N ARG A 157 21.32 11.14 -4.23
CA ARG A 157 21.03 12.44 -4.86
C ARG A 157 19.58 12.54 -5.35
N LEU A 158 18.94 11.45 -5.76
CA LEU A 158 17.53 11.47 -6.14
C LEU A 158 16.61 11.55 -4.92
N MET A 159 16.89 10.78 -3.86
CA MET A 159 16.10 10.80 -2.61
C MET A 159 16.11 12.19 -1.95
N SER A 160 17.24 12.89 -1.95
CA SER A 160 17.35 14.24 -1.37
C SER A 160 16.56 15.34 -2.11
N ARG A 161 15.93 15.05 -3.26
CA ARG A 161 15.17 16.03 -4.05
C ARG A 161 13.70 16.17 -3.65
N GLY A 162 13.21 15.37 -2.70
CA GLY A 162 11.82 15.43 -2.22
C GLY A 162 10.79 15.17 -3.32
N MET A 163 11.02 14.14 -4.13
CA MET A 163 10.12 13.78 -5.22
C MET A 163 8.89 13.04 -4.71
N ALA A 164 7.80 13.08 -5.49
CA ALA A 164 6.66 12.18 -5.24
C ALA A 164 7.10 10.71 -5.41
N PRO A 165 6.53 9.75 -4.64
CA PRO A 165 7.00 8.36 -4.60
C PRO A 165 7.17 7.68 -5.96
N ALA A 166 6.14 7.76 -6.81
CA ALA A 166 6.18 7.19 -8.15
C ALA A 166 7.27 7.82 -9.03
N LYS A 167 7.48 9.14 -8.90
CA LYS A 167 8.52 9.84 -9.66
C LYS A 167 9.92 9.49 -9.17
N LEU A 168 10.10 9.30 -7.87
CA LEU A 168 11.37 8.83 -7.31
C LEU A 168 11.69 7.42 -7.84
N PHE A 169 10.72 6.51 -7.77
CA PHE A 169 10.87 5.16 -8.31
C PHE A 169 11.29 5.18 -9.78
N GLU A 170 10.52 5.87 -10.63
CA GLU A 170 10.78 5.98 -12.07
C GLU A 170 12.12 6.64 -12.39
N ALA A 171 12.53 7.65 -11.60
CA ALA A 171 13.84 8.29 -11.75
C ALA A 171 14.99 7.34 -11.41
N ILE A 172 14.83 6.46 -10.41
CA ILE A 172 15.82 5.42 -10.10
C ILE A 172 15.85 4.36 -11.21
N GLN A 173 14.68 3.89 -11.68
CA GLN A 173 14.58 2.93 -12.79
C GLN A 173 15.30 3.43 -14.06
N ALA A 174 15.21 4.73 -14.36
CA ALA A 174 15.86 5.34 -15.51
C ALA A 174 17.41 5.30 -15.45
N LEU A 175 18.00 5.11 -14.26
CA LEU A 175 19.45 4.95 -14.10
C LEU A 175 19.94 3.54 -14.41
N LEU A 176 19.06 2.53 -14.31
CA LEU A 176 19.42 1.12 -14.41
C LEU A 176 19.45 0.64 -15.87
N PRO A 177 20.19 -0.43 -16.20
CA PRO A 177 20.07 -1.14 -17.47
C PRO A 177 18.66 -1.74 -17.68
N GLU A 178 18.23 -1.93 -18.92
CA GLU A 178 16.86 -2.38 -19.25
C GLU A 178 16.44 -3.70 -18.58
N GLY A 179 17.35 -4.67 -18.46
CA GLY A 179 17.06 -5.98 -17.83
C GLY A 179 16.85 -5.93 -16.30
N GLU A 180 17.26 -4.83 -15.66
CA GLU A 180 17.08 -4.60 -14.23
C GLU A 180 15.83 -3.75 -13.93
N ARG A 181 15.16 -3.24 -14.98
CA ARG A 181 14.04 -2.31 -14.81
C ARG A 181 12.72 -3.01 -14.56
N PHE A 182 11.86 -2.28 -13.87
CA PHE A 182 10.44 -2.57 -13.77
C PHE A 182 9.63 -1.67 -14.71
N SER A 183 8.58 -2.24 -15.29
CA SER A 183 7.60 -1.57 -16.14
C SER A 183 6.27 -1.44 -15.41
N LEU A 184 5.56 -0.33 -15.66
CA LEU A 184 4.23 -0.10 -15.08
C LEU A 184 3.25 -1.14 -15.63
N LEU A 185 2.65 -1.92 -14.74
CA LEU A 185 1.65 -2.94 -15.05
C LEU A 185 0.23 -2.40 -14.91
N ALA A 186 -0.06 -1.78 -13.77
CA ALA A 186 -1.41 -1.32 -13.44
C ALA A 186 -1.41 -0.20 -12.40
N THR A 187 -2.59 0.39 -12.18
CA THR A 187 -2.85 1.30 -11.06
C THR A 187 -4.03 0.80 -10.26
N VAL A 188 -3.87 0.72 -8.94
CA VAL A 188 -4.95 0.37 -8.00
C VAL A 188 -5.23 1.56 -7.08
N ASN A 189 -6.49 1.75 -6.72
CA ASN A 189 -6.93 2.90 -5.91
C ASN A 189 -7.38 2.52 -4.50
N LYS A 190 -7.26 1.23 -4.14
CA LYS A 190 -7.63 0.69 -2.84
C LYS A 190 -6.55 -0.27 -2.35
N PRO A 191 -6.26 -0.29 -1.04
CA PRO A 191 -6.80 0.63 -0.03
C PRO A 191 -6.23 2.06 -0.11
N VAL A 192 -5.08 2.23 -0.78
CA VAL A 192 -4.49 3.52 -1.14
C VAL A 192 -4.21 3.57 -2.65
N ALA A 193 -4.04 4.77 -3.20
CA ALA A 193 -3.62 4.92 -4.59
C ALA A 193 -2.17 4.42 -4.74
N SER A 194 -1.98 3.44 -5.63
CA SER A 194 -0.71 2.78 -5.84
C SER A 194 -0.49 2.50 -7.32
N ARG A 195 0.77 2.64 -7.74
CA ARG A 195 1.24 2.12 -9.02
C ARG A 195 1.85 0.74 -8.80
N VAL A 196 1.51 -0.20 -9.67
CA VAL A 196 2.02 -1.56 -9.64
C VAL A 196 2.98 -1.74 -10.79
N TYR A 197 4.17 -2.22 -10.50
CA TYR A 197 5.20 -2.50 -11.48
C TYR A 197 5.56 -3.99 -11.46
N ALA A 198 5.99 -4.49 -12.62
CA ALA A 198 6.52 -5.84 -12.81
C ALA A 198 7.83 -5.76 -13.60
N PRO A 199 8.72 -6.75 -13.53
CA PRO A 199 9.95 -6.76 -14.33
C PRO A 199 9.67 -6.56 -15.82
N ALA A 200 10.46 -5.72 -16.50
CA ALA A 200 10.30 -5.44 -17.93
C ALA A 200 10.70 -6.64 -18.82
N VAL A 201 11.61 -7.48 -18.32
CA VAL A 201 12.06 -8.72 -18.93
C VAL A 201 11.69 -9.86 -17.99
N GLU A 202 11.16 -10.96 -18.53
CA GLU A 202 10.81 -12.14 -17.73
C GLU A 202 12.00 -12.57 -16.87
N SER A 203 11.73 -12.73 -15.57
CA SER A 203 12.68 -13.28 -14.63
C SER A 203 12.97 -14.73 -15.04
N THR A 204 14.18 -15.03 -15.52
CA THR A 204 14.62 -16.42 -15.77
C THR A 204 14.85 -17.19 -14.47
N SER A 205 14.55 -16.59 -13.32
CA SER A 205 14.64 -17.19 -12.00
C SER A 205 13.58 -18.28 -11.86
N GLN A 206 13.92 -19.48 -12.32
CA GLN A 206 13.32 -20.73 -11.88
C GLN A 206 13.60 -20.89 -10.39
N ILE A 207 12.86 -20.18 -9.54
CA ILE A 207 12.68 -20.60 -8.16
C ILE A 207 11.68 -21.76 -8.24
N GLU A 208 12.20 -22.95 -8.55
CA GLU A 208 11.50 -24.21 -8.29
C GLU A 208 11.10 -24.20 -6.81
N THR A 209 9.82 -23.90 -6.55
CA THR A 209 9.22 -24.13 -5.25
C THR A 209 9.07 -25.64 -5.09
N ARG A 210 10.16 -26.31 -4.73
CA ARG A 210 10.07 -27.61 -4.06
C ARG A 210 9.46 -27.35 -2.68
N ILE A 211 8.16 -27.56 -2.59
CA ILE A 211 7.46 -27.72 -1.32
C ILE A 211 7.93 -29.07 -0.74
N PRO A 212 8.50 -29.11 0.48
CA PRO A 212 8.67 -30.36 1.21
C PRO A 212 7.34 -30.94 1.70
#